data_AF-A0A524CW99-F1
#
_entry.id   AF-A0A524CW99-F1
#
_cell.length_a   1.000
_cell.length_b   1.000
_cell.length_c   1.000
_cell.angle_alpha   90.00
_cell.angle_beta   90.00
_cell.angle_gamma   90.00
#
_symmetry.space_group_name_H-M   'P 1'
#
loop_
_entity.id
_entity.type
_entity.pdbx_description
1 polymer ?
#
loop_
_entity_poly.entity_id
_entity_poly.type
_entity_poly.pdbx_seq_one_letter_code
_entity_poly.pdbx_strand_id
1 'polypeptide(L)'
;MLISRYLKTGNLNLYKEIQNLKIDLDVDSYFSTVFSKKVLNALLNIPVGSTCSYSKIGEIINSRAFRAIGSVLKKNHLPLIIPCHRVIRKDGTVGGFMGKADDSWQTNLKRSLLELEKEKNYELSEKKNI
;
A
#
# COMPACT_ATOMS: atom_id res chain seq x y z
N MET A 1 4.82 14.21 -14.63
CA MET A 1 5.54 13.10 -13.93
C MET A 1 4.55 12.22 -13.17
N LEU A 2 4.76 10.90 -13.14
CA LEU A 2 3.80 9.90 -12.62
C LEU A 2 3.34 10.15 -11.17
N ILE A 3 4.27 10.43 -10.26
CA ILE A 3 3.96 10.69 -8.85
C ILE A 3 3.03 11.91 -8.71
N SER A 4 3.29 12.99 -9.47
CA SER A 4 2.40 14.15 -9.48
C SER A 4 1.00 13.80 -9.99
N ARG A 5 0.89 12.93 -11.00
CA ARG A 5 -0.41 12.44 -11.47
C ARG A 5 -1.14 11.66 -10.38
N TYR A 6 -0.44 10.78 -9.67
CA TYR A 6 -0.99 10.05 -8.53
C TYR A 6 -1.48 10.98 -7.42
N LEU A 7 -0.67 11.95 -7.00
CA LEU A 7 -1.06 12.91 -5.95
C LEU A 7 -2.23 13.81 -6.34
N LYS A 8 -2.46 14.03 -7.64
CA LYS A 8 -3.62 14.79 -8.15
C LYS A 8 -4.89 13.95 -8.29
N THR A 9 -4.75 12.65 -8.59
CA THR A 9 -5.87 11.82 -9.05
C THR A 9 -6.27 10.72 -8.07
N GLY A 10 -5.38 10.29 -7.18
CA GLY A 10 -5.65 9.25 -6.19
C GLY A 10 -6.04 7.87 -6.74
N ASN A 11 -6.07 7.66 -8.06
CA ASN A 11 -6.65 6.46 -8.68
C ASN A 11 -5.62 5.62 -9.45
N LEU A 12 -4.33 5.92 -9.29
CA LEU A 12 -3.24 5.27 -10.03
C LEU A 12 -2.53 4.21 -9.21
N ASN A 13 -2.32 3.04 -9.81
CA ASN A 13 -1.40 2.05 -9.26
C ASN A 13 0.00 2.31 -9.82
N LEU A 14 0.83 3.03 -9.05
CA LEU A 14 2.15 3.45 -9.50
C LEU A 14 3.05 2.28 -9.90
N TYR A 15 3.00 1.15 -9.20
CA TYR A 15 3.75 -0.04 -9.59
C TYR A 15 3.37 -0.52 -10.99
N LYS A 16 2.06 -0.67 -11.28
CA LYS A 16 1.58 -1.06 -12.61
C LYS A 16 1.92 -0.03 -13.69
N GLU A 17 1.80 1.26 -13.38
CA GLU A 17 2.18 2.32 -14.34
C GLU A 17 3.66 2.26 -14.70
N ILE A 18 4.55 1.97 -13.74
CA ILE A 18 5.98 1.84 -14.00
C ILE A 18 6.28 0.58 -14.82
N GLN A 19 5.60 -0.53 -14.55
CA GLN A 19 5.69 -1.75 -15.35
C GLN A 19 5.23 -1.51 -16.80
N ASN A 20 4.17 -0.73 -17.02
CA ASN A 20 3.69 -0.35 -18.35
C ASN A 20 4.71 0.50 -19.13
N LEU A 21 5.57 1.24 -18.42
CA LEU A 21 6.70 1.96 -19.01
C LEU A 21 7.91 1.06 -19.30
N LYS A 22 7.81 -0.25 -19.05
CA LYS A 22 8.89 -1.24 -19.22
C LYS A 22 10.13 -0.92 -18.38
N ILE A 23 9.94 -0.26 -17.23
CA ILE A 23 11.00 0.00 -16.26
C ILE A 23 10.98 -1.14 -15.25
N ASP A 24 12.07 -1.90 -15.20
CA ASP A 24 12.28 -2.90 -14.15
C ASP A 24 12.77 -2.20 -12.88
N LEU A 25 12.01 -2.38 -11.79
CA LEU A 25 12.32 -1.81 -10.48
C LEU A 25 13.02 -2.82 -9.56
N ASP A 26 13.13 -4.08 -9.97
CA ASP A 26 13.62 -5.20 -9.15
C ASP A 26 13.19 -5.09 -7.67
N VAL A 27 11.88 -4.92 -7.46
CA VAL A 27 11.33 -4.70 -6.11
C VAL A 27 11.59 -5.89 -5.18
N ASP A 28 11.76 -7.08 -5.75
CA ASP A 28 12.06 -8.32 -5.02
C ASP A 28 13.45 -8.31 -4.36
N SER A 29 14.43 -7.58 -4.92
CA SER A 29 15.77 -7.44 -4.34
C SER A 29 15.75 -6.85 -2.93
N TYR A 30 14.78 -5.99 -2.62
CA TYR A 30 14.61 -5.41 -1.29
C TYR A 30 14.04 -6.40 -0.25
N PHE A 31 13.56 -7.57 -0.70
CA PHE A 31 12.91 -8.57 0.14
C PHE A 31 13.56 -9.95 -0.04
N SER A 32 14.61 -10.21 0.72
CA SER A 32 15.46 -11.41 0.55
C SER A 32 14.83 -12.74 0.96
N THR A 33 13.80 -12.73 1.82
CA THR A 33 13.20 -13.98 2.34
C THR A 33 11.95 -14.39 1.58
N VAL A 34 11.66 -15.70 1.53
CA VAL A 34 10.40 -16.22 0.97
C VAL A 34 9.19 -15.59 1.65
N PHE A 35 9.25 -15.40 2.97
CA PHE A 35 8.18 -14.75 3.74
C PHE A 35 7.96 -13.30 3.29
N SER A 36 9.03 -12.51 3.17
CA SER A 36 8.94 -11.11 2.77
C SER A 36 8.47 -10.93 1.34
N LYS A 37 8.87 -11.81 0.41
CA LYS A 37 8.36 -11.81 -0.97
C LYS A 37 6.87 -12.14 -1.04
N LYS A 38 6.39 -13.11 -0.24
CA LYS A 38 4.95 -13.40 -0.12
C LYS A 38 4.17 -12.18 0.40
N VAL A 39 4.69 -11.47 1.40
CA VAL A 39 4.08 -10.22 1.89
C VAL A 39 4.07 -9.14 0.80
N LEU A 40 5.18 -8.95 0.08
CA LEU A 40 5.27 -7.99 -1.03
C LEU A 40 4.20 -8.28 -2.09
N ASN A 41 4.10 -9.54 -2.54
CA ASN A 41 3.12 -9.95 -3.53
C ASN A 41 1.68 -9.68 -3.05
N ALA A 42 1.38 -9.93 -1.78
CA ALA A 42 0.09 -9.59 -1.21
C ALA A 42 -0.18 -8.06 -1.23
N LEU A 43 0.84 -7.24 -0.94
CA LEU A 43 0.73 -5.77 -0.98
C LEU A 43 0.45 -5.23 -2.38
N LEU A 44 1.21 -5.69 -3.39
CA LEU A 44 1.11 -5.22 -4.77
C LEU A 44 -0.26 -5.49 -5.39
N ASN A 45 -0.98 -6.48 -4.86
CA ASN A 45 -2.34 -6.82 -5.29
C ASN A 45 -3.45 -6.03 -4.60
N ILE A 46 -3.16 -5.18 -3.59
CA ILE A 46 -4.18 -4.35 -2.95
C ILE A 46 -4.61 -3.24 -3.92
N PRO A 47 -5.90 -3.18 -4.33
CA PRO A 47 -6.37 -2.14 -5.25
C PRO A 47 -6.24 -0.74 -4.68
N VAL A 48 -6.13 0.25 -5.57
CA VAL A 48 -6.20 1.68 -5.19
C VAL A 48 -7.56 1.96 -4.56
N GLY A 49 -7.59 2.73 -3.48
CA GLY A 49 -8.83 3.08 -2.76
C GLY A 49 -9.36 1.96 -1.86
N SER A 50 -8.69 0.81 -1.83
CA SER A 50 -9.00 -0.30 -0.93
C SER A 50 -7.99 -0.39 0.20
N THR A 51 -8.41 -0.96 1.33
CA THR A 51 -7.53 -1.23 2.47
C THR A 51 -7.53 -2.71 2.81
N CYS A 52 -6.43 -3.16 3.42
CA CYS A 52 -6.26 -4.53 3.89
C CYS A 52 -5.73 -4.49 5.33
N SER A 53 -6.07 -5.47 6.15
CA SER A 53 -5.52 -5.58 7.50
C SER A 53 -4.26 -6.45 7.53
N TYR A 54 -3.41 -6.26 8.55
CA TYR A 54 -2.28 -7.17 8.77
C TYR A 54 -2.72 -8.64 8.93
N SER A 55 -3.88 -8.88 9.56
CA SER A 55 -4.41 -10.24 9.69
C SER A 55 -4.84 -10.80 8.35
N LYS A 56 -5.43 -9.96 7.46
CA LYS A 56 -5.84 -10.38 6.13
C LYS A 56 -4.65 -10.71 5.23
N ILE A 57 -3.55 -9.96 5.33
CA ILE A 57 -2.28 -10.35 4.68
C ILE A 57 -1.82 -11.71 5.22
N GLY A 58 -1.88 -11.89 6.54
CA GLY A 58 -1.55 -13.17 7.18
C GLY A 58 -2.36 -14.34 6.62
N GLU A 59 -3.67 -14.17 6.45
CA GLU A 59 -4.54 -15.16 5.80
C GLU A 59 -4.07 -15.49 4.37
N ILE A 60 -3.80 -14.46 3.55
CA ILE A 60 -3.36 -14.63 2.14
C ILE A 60 -2.07 -15.44 2.05
N ILE A 61 -1.12 -15.21 2.96
CA ILE A 61 0.18 -15.89 2.94
C ILE A 61 0.22 -17.15 3.84
N ASN A 62 -0.91 -17.55 4.41
CA ASN A 62 -1.05 -18.62 5.39
C ASN A 62 -0.07 -18.49 6.58
N SER A 63 -0.09 -17.34 7.25
CA SER A 63 0.76 -17.05 8.41
C SER A 63 0.04 -16.23 9.47
N ARG A 64 0.29 -16.56 10.74
CA ARG A 64 -0.16 -15.77 11.90
C ARG A 64 0.89 -14.79 12.40
N ALA A 65 2.02 -14.64 11.70
CA ALA A 65 3.15 -13.81 12.12
C ALA A 65 2.91 -12.31 11.83
N PHE A 66 1.83 -11.73 12.37
CA PHE A 66 1.39 -10.36 12.05
C PHE A 66 2.44 -9.28 12.37
N ARG A 67 3.20 -9.46 13.45
CA ARG A 67 4.32 -8.58 13.80
C ARG A 67 5.43 -8.64 12.74
N ALA A 68 5.74 -9.83 12.21
CA ALA A 68 6.71 -10.00 11.15
C ALA A 68 6.24 -9.35 9.83
N ILE A 69 4.94 -9.43 9.52
CA ILE A 69 4.34 -8.66 8.41
C ILE A 69 4.61 -7.17 8.60
N GLY A 70 4.33 -6.61 9.78
CA GLY A 70 4.65 -5.21 10.10
C GLY A 70 6.13 -4.86 9.90
N SER A 71 7.04 -5.75 10.32
CA SER A 71 8.49 -5.57 10.11
C SER A 71 8.89 -5.59 8.63
N VAL A 72 8.24 -6.39 7.80
CA VAL A 72 8.46 -6.39 6.34
C VAL A 72 7.98 -5.06 5.74
N LEU A 73 6.78 -4.60 6.11
CA LEU A 73 6.21 -3.33 5.62
C LEU A 73 7.07 -2.12 6.02
N LYS A 74 7.70 -2.16 7.21
CA LYS A 74 8.64 -1.13 7.66
C LYS A 74 9.89 -1.01 6.78
N LYS A 75 10.31 -2.10 6.13
CA LYS A 75 11.50 -2.15 5.25
C LYS A 75 11.20 -1.71 3.82
N ASN A 76 10.00 -1.22 3.53
CA ASN A 76 9.66 -0.71 2.20
C ASN A 76 10.48 0.54 1.85
N HIS A 77 11.42 0.40 0.91
CA HIS A 77 12.25 1.51 0.41
C HIS A 77 11.54 2.38 -0.65
N LEU A 78 10.43 1.90 -1.21
CA LEU A 78 9.67 2.60 -2.25
C LEU A 78 8.21 2.81 -1.83
N PRO A 79 7.94 3.69 -0.83
CA PRO A 79 6.58 4.11 -0.51
C PRO A 79 5.84 4.62 -1.76
N LEU A 80 4.51 4.53 -1.78
CA LEU A 80 3.62 4.82 -2.92
C LEU A 80 3.68 3.81 -4.07
N ILE A 81 4.89 3.42 -4.50
CA ILE A 81 5.06 2.37 -5.52
C ILE A 81 4.66 1.03 -4.93
N ILE A 82 5.28 0.64 -3.80
CA ILE A 82 4.82 -0.46 -2.97
C ILE A 82 3.80 0.12 -1.98
N PRO A 83 2.50 -0.24 -2.09
CA PRO A 83 1.41 0.50 -1.46
C PRO A 83 1.19 0.09 0.01
N CYS A 84 2.23 0.13 0.83
CA CYS A 84 2.14 -0.28 2.24
C CYS A 84 1.26 0.64 3.11
N HIS A 85 0.92 1.85 2.63
CA HIS A 85 -0.06 2.75 3.27
C HIS A 85 -1.48 2.17 3.29
N ARG A 86 -1.81 1.26 2.34
CA ARG A 86 -3.11 0.59 2.28
C ARG A 86 -3.32 -0.46 3.37
N VAL A 87 -2.29 -0.76 4.18
CA VAL A 87 -2.37 -1.75 5.26
C VAL A 87 -2.65 -1.08 6.60
N ILE A 88 -3.77 -1.42 7.22
CA ILE A 88 -4.28 -0.79 8.45
C ILE A 88 -4.52 -1.82 9.56
N ARG A 89 -4.86 -1.36 10.76
CA ARG A 89 -5.23 -2.24 11.88
C ARG A 89 -6.60 -2.88 11.59
N LYS A 90 -6.88 -4.03 12.21
CA LYS A 90 -8.13 -4.79 11.99
C LYS A 90 -9.38 -4.02 12.43
N ASP A 91 -9.25 -3.13 13.40
CA ASP A 91 -10.30 -2.23 13.90
C ASP A 91 -10.59 -1.04 12.96
N GLY A 92 -9.90 -0.95 11.82
CA GLY A 92 -10.07 0.15 10.85
C GLY A 92 -9.20 1.37 11.15
N THR A 93 -8.46 1.40 12.27
CA THR A 93 -7.59 2.53 12.61
C THR A 93 -6.27 2.50 11.83
N VAL A 94 -5.72 3.69 11.58
CA VAL A 94 -4.42 3.82 10.88
C VAL A 94 -3.29 3.43 11.83
N GLY A 95 -2.62 2.31 11.50
CA GLY A 95 -1.38 1.89 12.13
C GLY A 95 -0.16 2.65 11.65
N GLY A 96 1.00 2.35 12.24
CA GLY A 96 2.29 2.96 11.88
C GLY A 96 2.61 2.94 10.38
N PHE A 97 3.51 3.83 9.98
CA PHE A 97 3.97 4.00 8.60
C PHE A 97 5.46 4.29 8.55
N MET A 98 6.17 3.69 7.59
CA MET A 98 7.62 3.87 7.39
C MET A 98 8.44 3.69 8.68
N GLY A 99 7.99 2.78 9.57
CA GLY A 99 8.66 2.49 10.82
C GLY A 99 8.43 3.46 11.97
N LYS A 100 7.57 4.47 11.80
CA LYS A 100 7.09 5.33 12.88
C LYS A 100 5.68 4.94 13.30
N ALA A 101 5.42 5.02 14.59
CA ALA A 101 4.08 4.91 15.18
C ALA A 101 3.56 6.30 15.53
N ASP A 102 2.25 6.39 15.72
CA ASP A 102 1.41 7.44 16.33
C ASP A 102 1.94 8.90 16.32
N ASP A 103 1.11 9.82 15.79
CA ASP A 103 1.33 11.28 15.76
C ASP A 103 2.65 11.76 15.13
N SER A 104 3.11 11.04 14.11
CA SER A 104 4.25 11.43 13.28
C SER A 104 3.79 11.91 11.90
N TRP A 105 4.63 12.72 11.22
CA TRP A 105 4.35 13.16 9.85
C TRP A 105 4.15 11.98 8.87
N GLN A 106 4.82 10.84 9.11
CA GLN A 106 4.62 9.62 8.32
C GLN A 106 3.22 9.06 8.51
N THR A 107 2.72 9.00 9.74
CA THR A 107 1.34 8.54 9.99
C THR A 107 0.30 9.51 9.41
N ASN A 108 0.57 10.82 9.45
CA ASN A 108 -0.26 11.82 8.78
C ASN A 108 -0.27 11.65 7.26
N LEU A 109 0.90 11.45 6.66
CA LEU A 109 1.00 11.14 5.22
C LEU A 109 0.20 9.89 4.86
N LYS A 110 0.28 8.82 5.66
CA LYS A 110 -0.52 7.61 5.44
C LYS A 110 -2.02 7.89 5.47
N ARG A 111 -2.51 8.71 6.41
CA ARG A 111 -3.93 9.13 6.46
C ARG A 111 -4.33 9.89 5.20
N SER A 112 -3.57 10.92 4.83
CA SER A 112 -3.86 11.73 3.64
C SER A 112 -3.84 10.92 2.35
N LEU A 113 -2.94 9.94 2.23
CA LEU A 113 -2.91 9.03 1.06
C LEU A 113 -4.15 8.14 1.00
N LEU A 114 -4.60 7.61 2.15
CA LEU A 114 -5.81 6.80 2.22
C LEU A 114 -7.07 7.62 1.88
N GLU A 115 -7.15 8.85 2.36
CA GLU A 115 -8.24 9.80 2.06
C GLU A 115 -8.27 10.12 0.55
N LEU A 116 -7.12 10.52 -0.01
CA LEU A 116 -6.96 10.78 -1.44
C LEU A 116 -7.44 9.61 -2.31
N GLU A 117 -7.05 8.39 -1.96
CA GLU A 117 -7.46 7.21 -2.72
C GLU A 117 -8.95 6.86 -2.55
N LYS A 118 -9.56 7.15 -1.38
CA LYS A 118 -10.99 6.89 -1.11
C LYS A 118 -11.90 7.86 -1.84
N GLU A 119 -11.66 9.16 -1.73
CA GLU A 119 -12.49 10.22 -2.33
C GLU A 119 -12.65 10.02 -3.84
N LYS A 120 -11.56 9.64 -4.51
CA LYS A 120 -11.53 9.47 -5.95
C LYS A 120 -12.14 8.16 -6.44
N ASN A 121 -12.13 7.13 -5.60
CA ASN A 121 -12.88 5.91 -5.88
C ASN A 121 -14.40 6.17 -5.81
N TYR A 122 -14.84 7.02 -4.88
CA TYR A 122 -16.24 7.45 -4.78
C TYR A 122 -16.70 8.23 -6.03
N GLU A 123 -15.94 9.24 -6.46
CA GLU A 123 -16.24 10.03 -7.67
C GLU A 123 -16.34 9.18 -8.96
N LEU A 124 -15.49 8.15 -9.08
CA LEU A 124 -15.52 7.22 -10.22
C LEU A 124 -16.72 6.28 -10.19
N SER A 125 -17.17 5.90 -8.98
CA SER A 125 -18.35 5.06 -8.82
C SER A 125 -19.65 5.81 -9.16
N GLU A 126 -19.76 7.09 -8.77
CA GLU A 126 -20.93 7.91 -9.12
C GLU A 126 -21.03 8.19 -10.62
N LYS A 127 -19.91 8.49 -11.30
CA LYS A 127 -19.90 8.72 -12.76
C LYS A 127 -20.19 7.49 -13.62
N LYS A 128 -20.08 6.27 -13.07
CA LYS A 128 -20.44 5.03 -13.78
C LYS A 128 -21.93 4.68 -13.65
N ASN A 129 -22.65 5.34 -12.74
CA ASN A 129 -24.06 5.13 -12.46
C ASN A 129 -24.96 6.21 -13.10
N ILE A 130 -24.40 7.04 -13.99
CA ILE A 130 -25.09 8.06 -14.82
C ILE A 130 -24.85 7.69 -16.28
#